data_AF-A0A349V328-F1
#
_entry.id   AF-A0A349V328-F1
#
_cell.length_a   1.000
_cell.length_b   1.000
_cell.length_c   1.000
_cell.angle_alpha   90.00
_cell.angle_beta   90.00
_cell.angle_gamma   90.00
#
_symmetry.space_group_name_H-M   'P 1'
#
loop_
_entity.id
_entity.type
_entity.pdbx_description
1 polymer ?
#
loop_
_entity_poly.entity_id
_entity_poly.type
_entity_poly.pdbx_seq_one_letter_code
_entity_poly.pdbx_strand_id
1 'polypeptide(L)' 'GQGVDTGSARPAADTSQPFVRAGAKVGRNEPCPCGSGKKFKQCHGKL' A
#
# COMPACT_ATOMS: atom_id res chain seq x y z
N GLY A 1 -10.92 -48.74 -21.61
CA GLY A 1 -11.42 -47.39 -21.29
C GLY A 1 -10.64 -46.89 -20.10
N GLN A 2 -9.96 -45.76 -20.24
CA GLN A 2 -9.15 -45.15 -19.19
C GLN A 2 -9.83 -43.84 -18.79
N GLY A 3 -10.36 -43.80 -17.57
CA GLY A 3 -11.01 -42.63 -16.99
C GLY A 3 -9.97 -41.63 -16.47
N VAL A 4 -10.09 -40.39 -16.91
CA VAL A 4 -9.33 -39.24 -16.38
C VAL A 4 -10.33 -38.23 -15.83
N ASP A 5 -10.41 -38.16 -14.51
CA ASP A 5 -11.18 -37.14 -13.80
C ASP A 5 -10.29 -36.54 -12.70
N THR A 6 -9.31 -35.75 -13.13
CA THR A 6 -8.59 -34.84 -12.23
C THR A 6 -9.34 -33.49 -12.21
N GLY A 7 -10.42 -33.45 -11.43
CA GLY A 7 -11.11 -32.21 -11.09
C GLY A 7 -10.60 -31.66 -9.75
N SER A 8 -9.60 -30.78 -9.79
CA SER A 8 -9.24 -29.97 -8.63
C SER A 8 -9.04 -28.51 -9.07
N ALA A 9 -10.16 -27.82 -9.20
CA ALA A 9 -10.20 -26.38 -9.38
C ALA A 9 -10.16 -25.70 -8.01
N ARG A 10 -9.19 -24.80 -7.79
CA ARG A 10 -9.23 -23.70 -6.80
C ARG A 10 -7.95 -22.87 -6.79
N PRO A 11 -7.99 -21.58 -6.41
CA PRO A 11 -9.00 -20.56 -6.68
C PRO A 11 -8.41 -19.37 -7.46
N ALA A 12 -9.30 -18.49 -7.91
CA ALA A 12 -9.00 -17.27 -8.65
C ALA A 12 -7.94 -16.40 -7.94
N ALA A 13 -6.98 -15.92 -8.73
CA ALA A 13 -5.96 -14.98 -8.33
C ALA A 13 -6.59 -13.71 -7.77
N ASP A 14 -6.47 -13.53 -6.45
CA ASP A 14 -6.60 -12.23 -5.81
C ASP A 14 -5.43 -11.38 -6.28
N THR A 15 -5.67 -10.59 -7.33
CA THR A 15 -4.68 -9.64 -7.84
C THR A 15 -4.74 -8.41 -6.96
N SER A 16 -4.27 -8.54 -5.73
CA SER A 16 -3.94 -7.40 -4.87
C SER A 16 -2.76 -6.66 -5.49
N GLN A 17 -3.06 -5.80 -6.46
CA GLN A 17 -2.08 -4.91 -7.09
C GLN A 17 -1.48 -4.02 -6.00
N PRO A 18 -0.15 -4.00 -5.80
CA PRO A 18 0.46 -3.12 -4.81
C PRO A 18 0.23 -1.66 -5.24
N PHE A 19 -0.56 -0.92 -4.46
CA PHE A 19 -0.74 0.51 -4.70
C PHE A 19 0.60 1.21 -4.42
N VAL A 20 1.22 1.72 -5.48
CA VAL A 20 2.37 2.61 -5.34
C VAL A 20 1.84 3.89 -4.71
N ARG A 21 2.20 4.15 -3.45
CA ARG A 21 1.92 5.44 -2.80
C ARG A 21 2.61 6.52 -3.61
N ALA A 22 1.86 7.21 -4.47
CA ALA A 22 2.31 8.35 -5.28
C ALA A 22 2.52 9.61 -4.41
N GLY A 23 3.23 9.47 -3.30
CA GLY A 23 3.56 10.56 -2.39
C GLY A 23 5.07 10.68 -2.30
N ALA A 24 5.59 11.86 -2.66
CA ALA A 24 6.94 12.25 -2.26
C ALA A 24 7.09 12.04 -0.75
N LYS A 25 8.19 11.40 -0.32
CA LYS A 25 8.48 11.21 1.11
C LYS A 25 8.69 12.60 1.73
N VAL A 26 7.68 13.11 2.42
CA VAL A 26 7.79 14.38 3.14
C VAL A 26 8.93 14.30 4.14
N GLY A 27 9.91 15.20 4.01
CA GLY A 27 11.04 15.25 4.92
C GLY A 27 10.60 15.66 6.32
N ARG A 28 11.25 15.15 7.38
CA ARG A 28 10.91 15.53 8.78
C ARG A 28 10.93 17.04 9.05
N ASN A 29 11.78 17.78 8.34
CA ASN A 29 11.91 19.23 8.50
C ASN A 29 11.01 20.05 7.58
N GLU A 30 10.34 19.43 6.61
CA GLU A 30 9.44 20.11 5.67
C GLU A 30 8.13 20.55 6.35
N PRO A 31 7.42 21.54 5.79
CA PRO A 31 6.08 21.89 6.25
C PRO A 31 5.14 20.68 6.17
N CYS A 32 4.33 20.51 7.21
CA CYS A 32 3.44 19.37 7.29
C CYS A 32 2.28 19.50 6.28
N PRO A 33 1.99 18.47 5.45
CA PRO A 33 1.01 18.56 4.37
C PRO A 33 -0.44 18.73 4.86
N CYS A 34 -0.69 18.61 6.16
CA CYS A 34 -1.99 18.89 6.78
C CYS A 34 -2.35 20.39 6.89
N GLY A 35 -1.45 21.31 6.50
CA GLY A 35 -1.72 22.75 6.55
C GLY A 35 -1.59 23.40 7.94
N SER A 36 -1.02 22.71 8.92
CA SER A 36 -0.88 23.22 10.29
C SER A 36 0.21 24.29 10.50
N GLY A 37 0.99 24.60 9.46
CA GLY A 37 2.14 25.50 9.53
C GLY A 37 3.35 24.94 10.31
N LYS A 38 3.24 23.75 10.91
CA LYS A 38 4.30 23.09 11.67
C LYS A 38 5.17 22.23 10.76
N LYS A 39 6.42 21.98 11.17
CA LYS A 39 7.28 20.99 10.49
C LYS A 39 6.69 19.58 10.65
N PHE A 40 6.89 18.70 9.67
CA PHE A 40 6.35 17.34 9.68
C PHE A 40 6.71 16.60 10.99
N LYS A 41 7.96 16.69 11.45
CA LYS A 41 8.41 16.10 12.73
C LYS A 41 7.72 16.63 13.99
N GLN A 42 7.09 17.79 13.93
CA GLN A 42 6.36 18.42 15.04
C GLN A 42 4.84 18.23 14.91
N CYS A 43 4.39 17.51 13.89
CA CYS A 43 2.98 17.29 13.58
C CYS A 43 2.75 15.79 13.30
N HIS A 44 2.49 15.39 12.05
CA HIS A 44 2.15 14.00 11.69
C HIS A 44 3.36 13.05 11.66
N GLY A 45 4.58 13.58 11.72
CA GLY A 45 5.83 12.81 11.81
C GLY A 45 6.45 12.85 13.21
N LYS A 46 5.68 13.23 14.24
CA LYS A 46 6.10 13.18 15.63
C LYS A 46 6.12 11.71 16.07
N LEU A 47 7.31 11.18 16.33
CA LEU A 47 7.50 9.95 17.10
C LEU A 47 7.48 10.28 18.60
#